data_AF-A0AAD6ZNF0-F1
#
_entry.id   AF-A0AAD6ZNF0-F1
#
_cell.length_a   1.000
_cell.length_b   1.000
_cell.length_c   1.000
_cell.angle_alpha   90.00
_cell.angle_beta   90.00
_cell.angle_gamma   90.00
#
_symmetry.space_group_name_H-M   'P 1'
#
loop_
_entity.id
_entity.type
_entity.pdbx_description
1 polymer ?
#
loop_
_entity_poly.entity_id
_entity_poly.type
_entity_poly.pdbx_seq_one_letter_code
_entity_poly.pdbx_strand_id
1 'polypeptide(L)'
;MFKACYSEFGALDIVCPGAGIFEPAWSNFWHPPGSSESKDPVDGNGYKLFDVNVVHPIRTTQLAIAEFLNPPHGEKVSPHNVKQIVHISSIAGQAFILATPMYIASKHAISGFIRCMGGLEKPLGIKVTGVAPGVVKTPLFLENPDKLKSVDQEQDTWVTPEEVAEGMLRCMESGDLPGGTILEIGAGVTRKVEAFNDPGPFGRPGMSSSNMQVKIDEVFEWLGQEGWGKPGM
;
A
#
# COMPACT_ATOMS: atom_id res chain seq x y z
N MET A 1 -16.37 -10.65 -6.16
CA MET A 1 -16.34 -9.90 -4.88
C MET A 1 -17.67 -9.24 -4.59
N PHE A 2 -18.10 -8.19 -5.33
CA PHE A 2 -19.33 -7.45 -5.04
C PHE A 2 -20.60 -8.30 -5.03
N LYS A 3 -20.80 -9.19 -6.02
CA LYS A 3 -21.92 -10.16 -6.00
C LYS A 3 -21.98 -10.98 -4.71
N ALA A 4 -20.82 -11.38 -4.17
CA ALA A 4 -20.76 -12.14 -2.92
C ALA A 4 -21.18 -11.27 -1.73
N CYS A 5 -20.69 -10.03 -1.67
CA CYS A 5 -21.06 -9.04 -0.66
C CYS A 5 -22.58 -8.76 -0.67
N TYR A 6 -23.18 -8.51 -1.83
CA TYR A 6 -24.63 -8.32 -1.93
C TYR A 6 -25.44 -9.56 -1.54
N SER A 7 -24.96 -10.75 -1.89
CA SER A 7 -25.63 -12.00 -1.52
C SER A 7 -25.63 -12.23 -0.01
N GLU A 8 -24.58 -11.79 0.69
CA GLU A 8 -24.41 -12.02 2.12
C GLU A 8 -25.05 -10.91 2.95
N PHE A 9 -24.81 -9.65 2.59
CA PHE A 9 -25.14 -8.48 3.40
C PHE A 9 -26.26 -7.61 2.81
N GLY A 10 -26.68 -7.85 1.57
CA GLY A 10 -27.73 -7.08 0.90
C GLY A 10 -27.33 -5.67 0.45
N ALA A 11 -26.16 -5.18 0.86
CA ALA A 11 -25.65 -3.85 0.52
C ALA A 11 -24.11 -3.85 0.44
N LEU A 12 -23.58 -2.77 -0.16
CA LEU A 12 -22.15 -2.47 -0.20
C LEU A 12 -21.93 -1.04 0.34
N ASP A 13 -21.14 -0.93 1.41
CA ASP A 13 -20.86 0.35 2.09
C ASP A 13 -19.37 0.70 2.12
N ILE A 14 -18.52 -0.32 2.26
CA ILE A 14 -17.09 -0.17 2.50
C ILE A 14 -16.33 -1.07 1.53
N VAL A 15 -15.31 -0.52 0.87
CA VAL A 15 -14.35 -1.28 0.06
C VAL A 15 -12.94 -1.01 0.56
N CYS A 16 -12.17 -2.07 0.80
CA CYS A 16 -10.76 -1.99 1.17
C CYS A 16 -9.91 -2.70 0.10
N PRO A 17 -9.31 -1.97 -0.84
CA PRO A 17 -8.35 -2.53 -1.80
C PRO A 17 -7.00 -2.79 -1.11
N GLY A 18 -6.95 -3.81 -0.24
CA GLY A 18 -5.82 -4.05 0.68
C GLY A 18 -4.70 -4.96 0.16
N ALA A 19 -4.87 -5.60 -1.00
CA ALA A 19 -3.84 -6.50 -1.53
C ALA A 19 -2.55 -5.72 -1.87
N GLY A 20 -1.41 -6.27 -1.46
CA GLY A 20 -0.10 -5.69 -1.74
C GLY A 20 1.05 -6.66 -1.44
N ILE A 21 2.16 -6.51 -2.16
CA ILE A 21 3.39 -7.28 -1.97
C ILE A 21 4.58 -6.34 -1.78
N PHE A 22 5.53 -6.74 -0.94
CA PHE A 22 6.74 -5.98 -0.61
C PHE A 22 7.93 -6.50 -1.44
N GLU A 23 7.96 -6.11 -2.71
CA GLU A 23 9.04 -6.38 -3.70
C GLU A 23 9.73 -7.75 -3.56
N PRO A 24 8.96 -8.85 -3.62
CA PRO A 24 9.52 -10.18 -3.49
C PRO A 24 10.43 -10.50 -4.69
N ALA A 25 11.44 -11.35 -4.51
CA ALA A 25 12.43 -11.67 -5.56
C ALA A 25 11.81 -12.10 -6.91
N TRP A 26 10.62 -12.71 -6.90
CA TRP A 26 9.91 -13.13 -8.12
C TRP A 26 9.29 -11.98 -8.94
N SER A 27 9.19 -10.79 -8.36
CA SER A 27 8.84 -9.55 -9.08
C SER A 27 9.55 -8.38 -8.42
N ASN A 28 10.84 -8.26 -8.76
CA ASN A 28 11.82 -7.37 -8.13
C ASN A 28 12.67 -6.68 -9.21
N PHE A 29 13.04 -5.41 -9.01
CA PHE A 29 13.83 -4.68 -10.00
C PHE A 29 15.25 -5.23 -10.14
N TRP A 30 15.83 -5.66 -9.01
CA TRP A 30 17.20 -6.17 -8.92
C TRP A 30 17.34 -7.64 -9.37
N HIS A 31 16.21 -8.34 -9.53
CA HIS A 31 16.10 -9.67 -10.15
C HIS A 31 15.29 -9.56 -11.45
N PRO A 32 15.89 -9.03 -12.53
CA PRO A 32 15.17 -8.73 -13.76
C PRO A 32 14.61 -10.00 -14.43
N PRO A 33 13.57 -9.86 -15.28
CA PRO A 33 13.03 -10.97 -16.06
C PRO A 33 14.13 -11.77 -16.77
N GLY A 34 14.12 -13.09 -16.56
CA GLY A 34 15.15 -14.00 -17.07
C GLY A 34 16.18 -14.43 -16.03
N SER A 35 16.21 -13.81 -14.84
CA SER A 35 16.93 -14.37 -13.68
C SER A 35 16.20 -15.60 -13.11
N SER A 36 16.90 -16.40 -12.30
CA SER A 36 16.34 -17.60 -11.65
C SER A 36 15.20 -17.30 -10.67
N GLU A 37 15.23 -16.14 -10.03
CA GLU A 37 14.24 -15.73 -9.04
C GLU A 37 12.96 -15.20 -9.71
N SER A 38 13.14 -14.47 -10.81
CA SER A 38 12.08 -13.72 -11.47
C SER A 38 11.00 -14.62 -12.08
N LYS A 39 9.75 -14.27 -11.85
CA LYS A 39 8.58 -14.87 -12.51
C LYS A 39 7.91 -13.89 -13.47
N ASP A 40 8.45 -12.68 -13.60
CA ASP A 40 8.00 -11.73 -14.60
C ASP A 40 8.46 -12.17 -16.00
N PRO A 41 7.62 -12.01 -17.04
CA PRO A 41 7.94 -12.46 -18.39
C PRO A 41 9.07 -11.66 -19.01
N VAL A 42 10.03 -12.35 -19.64
CA VAL A 42 11.20 -11.75 -20.32
C VAL A 42 10.78 -10.83 -21.46
N ASP A 43 9.74 -11.21 -22.19
CA ASP A 43 9.12 -10.45 -23.28
C ASP A 43 7.98 -9.53 -22.80
N GLY A 44 7.85 -9.36 -21.49
CA GLY A 44 6.87 -8.49 -20.86
C GLY A 44 7.30 -7.03 -20.76
N ASN A 45 6.31 -6.14 -20.67
CA ASN A 45 6.52 -4.70 -20.49
C ASN A 45 6.15 -4.21 -19.07
N GLY A 46 6.12 -5.11 -18.07
CA GLY A 46 5.70 -4.74 -16.73
C GLY A 46 6.05 -5.78 -15.67
N TYR A 47 5.90 -5.36 -14.41
CA TYR A 47 6.14 -6.18 -13.23
C TYR A 47 4.80 -6.54 -12.57
N LYS A 48 4.63 -7.80 -12.20
CA LYS A 48 3.47 -8.28 -11.43
C LYS A 48 3.28 -7.51 -10.12
N LEU A 49 4.34 -6.96 -9.54
CA LEU A 49 4.24 -6.04 -8.41
C LEU A 49 3.33 -4.85 -8.69
N PHE A 50 3.45 -4.20 -9.85
CA PHE A 50 2.58 -3.06 -10.19
C PHE A 50 1.15 -3.52 -10.49
N ASP A 51 0.96 -4.71 -11.05
CA ASP A 51 -0.37 -5.29 -11.24
C ASP A 51 -1.09 -5.43 -9.88
N VAL A 52 -0.41 -5.91 -8.86
CA VAL A 52 -0.97 -6.13 -7.52
C VAL A 52 -1.07 -4.82 -6.72
N ASN A 53 -0.02 -4.02 -6.67
CA ASN A 53 0.07 -2.86 -5.78
C ASN A 53 -0.56 -1.59 -6.37
N VAL A 54 -0.73 -1.50 -7.69
CA VAL A 54 -1.22 -0.28 -8.36
C VAL A 54 -2.46 -0.55 -9.20
N VAL A 55 -2.39 -1.46 -10.18
CA VAL A 55 -3.48 -1.70 -11.12
C VAL A 55 -4.71 -2.24 -10.39
N HIS A 56 -4.53 -3.28 -9.57
CA HIS A 56 -5.61 -3.89 -8.79
C HIS A 56 -6.35 -2.86 -7.92
N PRO A 57 -5.73 -2.11 -7.00
CA PRO A 57 -6.46 -1.19 -6.14
C PRO A 57 -7.13 -0.05 -6.91
N ILE A 58 -6.51 0.49 -7.97
CA ILE A 58 -7.13 1.51 -8.82
C ILE A 58 -8.38 0.95 -9.52
N ARG A 59 -8.26 -0.25 -10.10
CA ARG A 59 -9.38 -0.89 -10.80
C ARG A 59 -10.50 -1.27 -9.84
N THR A 60 -10.18 -1.77 -8.66
CA THR A 60 -11.17 -2.08 -7.61
C THR A 60 -11.91 -0.82 -7.16
N THR A 61 -11.22 0.31 -7.02
CA THR A 61 -11.85 1.61 -6.71
C THR A 61 -12.80 2.06 -7.82
N GLN A 62 -12.40 1.93 -9.09
CA GLN A 62 -13.29 2.23 -10.22
C GLN A 62 -14.56 1.37 -10.21
N LEU A 63 -14.42 0.08 -9.96
CA LEU A 63 -15.57 -0.84 -9.87
C LEU A 63 -16.45 -0.51 -8.65
N ALA A 64 -15.86 -0.21 -7.50
CA ALA A 64 -16.57 0.19 -6.29
C ALA A 64 -17.43 1.45 -6.55
N ILE A 65 -16.87 2.46 -7.22
CA ILE A 65 -17.63 3.66 -7.62
C ILE A 65 -18.82 3.30 -8.50
N ALA A 66 -18.65 2.38 -9.46
CA ALA A 66 -19.75 1.94 -10.33
C ALA A 66 -20.88 1.25 -9.54
N GLU A 67 -20.53 0.37 -8.59
CA GLU A 67 -21.48 -0.31 -7.69
C GLU A 67 -22.18 0.68 -6.75
N PHE A 68 -21.45 1.65 -6.19
CA PHE A 68 -22.04 2.69 -5.33
C PHE A 68 -23.06 3.57 -6.08
N LEU A 69 -22.78 3.90 -7.34
CA LEU A 69 -23.64 4.72 -8.18
C LEU A 69 -24.83 3.96 -8.79
N ASN A 70 -24.71 2.64 -8.94
CA ASN A 70 -25.68 1.77 -9.58
C ASN A 70 -25.85 0.45 -8.81
N PRO A 71 -26.23 0.49 -7.52
CA PRO A 71 -26.29 -0.73 -6.73
C PRO A 71 -27.41 -1.63 -7.24
N PRO A 72 -27.19 -2.96 -7.37
CA PRO A 72 -28.26 -3.89 -7.69
C PRO A 72 -29.31 -3.99 -6.58
N HIS A 73 -28.89 -3.78 -5.32
CA HIS A 73 -29.72 -3.77 -4.11
C HIS A 73 -29.17 -2.76 -3.09
N GLY A 74 -30.03 -2.26 -2.21
CA GLY A 74 -29.66 -1.26 -1.20
C GLY A 74 -29.71 0.18 -1.72
N GLU A 75 -29.36 1.13 -0.86
CA GLU A 75 -29.42 2.55 -1.18
C GLU A 75 -28.21 3.01 -1.99
N LYS A 76 -28.48 3.77 -3.06
CA LYS A 76 -27.47 4.46 -3.89
C LYS A 76 -26.71 5.49 -3.06
N VAL A 77 -25.42 5.63 -3.35
CA VAL A 77 -24.57 6.66 -2.74
C VAL A 77 -25.14 8.06 -2.94
N SER A 78 -25.08 8.86 -1.88
CA SER A 78 -25.42 10.28 -1.91
C SER A 78 -24.69 10.99 -0.78
N PRO A 79 -24.68 12.34 -0.74
CA PRO A 79 -24.15 13.09 0.41
C PRO A 79 -24.81 12.73 1.76
N HIS A 80 -25.99 12.09 1.75
CA HIS A 80 -26.68 11.62 2.96
C HIS A 80 -26.53 10.11 3.20
N ASN A 81 -25.95 9.37 2.25
CA ASN A 81 -25.66 7.93 2.32
C ASN A 81 -24.22 7.71 1.83
N VAL A 82 -23.26 8.04 2.69
CA VAL A 82 -21.84 8.07 2.34
C VAL A 82 -21.28 6.65 2.22
N LYS A 83 -20.50 6.42 1.17
CA LYS A 83 -19.79 5.16 0.92
C LYS A 83 -18.28 5.35 1.06
N GLN A 84 -17.59 4.33 1.55
CA GLN A 84 -16.20 4.42 1.97
C GLN A 84 -15.28 3.56 1.09
N ILE A 85 -14.14 4.13 0.71
CA ILE A 85 -13.03 3.38 0.13
C ILE A 85 -11.78 3.71 0.94
N VAL A 86 -11.21 2.70 1.60
CA VAL A 86 -10.01 2.87 2.43
C VAL A 86 -8.86 2.08 1.81
N HIS A 87 -7.87 2.80 1.30
CA HIS A 87 -6.66 2.22 0.74
C HIS A 87 -5.58 1.97 1.80
N ILE A 88 -4.67 1.04 1.50
CA ILE A 88 -3.47 0.79 2.31
C ILE A 88 -2.23 1.20 1.49
N SER A 89 -1.69 2.38 1.81
CA SER A 89 -0.40 2.86 1.32
C SER A 89 0.75 2.33 2.20
N SER A 90 1.75 3.14 2.52
CA SER A 90 2.86 2.87 3.44
C SER A 90 3.64 4.15 3.68
N ILE A 91 4.41 4.22 4.77
CA ILE A 91 5.49 5.22 4.91
C ILE A 91 6.49 5.19 3.75
N ALA A 92 6.62 4.06 3.06
CA ALA A 92 7.42 3.94 1.83
C ALA A 92 6.91 4.84 0.69
N GLY A 93 5.63 5.25 0.73
CA GLY A 93 5.08 6.25 -0.18
C GLY A 93 5.51 7.70 0.10
N GLN A 94 6.43 7.89 1.05
CA GLN A 94 7.02 9.15 1.48
C GLN A 94 8.56 9.07 1.58
N ALA A 95 9.15 7.91 1.29
CA ALA A 95 10.56 7.61 1.53
C ALA A 95 11.25 7.11 0.26
N PHE A 96 12.58 6.96 0.32
CA PHE A 96 13.39 6.46 -0.78
C PHE A 96 14.45 5.50 -0.23
N ILE A 97 14.48 4.29 -0.75
CA ILE A 97 15.39 3.22 -0.31
C ILE A 97 15.78 2.41 -1.54
N LEU A 98 17.08 2.21 -1.76
CA LEU A 98 17.61 1.49 -2.92
C LEU A 98 17.12 0.04 -2.96
N ALA A 99 16.93 -0.61 -1.82
CA ALA A 99 16.57 -2.03 -1.74
C ALA A 99 15.21 -2.39 -2.36
N THR A 100 14.24 -1.46 -2.39
CA THR A 100 12.85 -1.76 -2.81
C THR A 100 12.22 -0.64 -3.66
N PRO A 101 12.83 -0.29 -4.82
CA PRO A 101 12.43 0.86 -5.62
C PRO A 101 11.02 0.71 -6.20
N MET A 102 10.60 -0.49 -6.60
CA MET A 102 9.28 -0.70 -7.20
C MET A 102 8.17 -0.68 -6.15
N TYR A 103 8.40 -1.24 -4.96
CA TYR A 103 7.45 -1.11 -3.85
C TYR A 103 7.25 0.36 -3.49
N ILE A 104 8.34 1.11 -3.33
CA ILE A 104 8.30 2.55 -3.04
C ILE A 104 7.54 3.31 -4.12
N ALA A 105 7.85 3.08 -5.40
CA ALA A 105 7.15 3.70 -6.52
C ALA A 105 5.65 3.37 -6.49
N SER A 106 5.29 2.11 -6.22
CA SER A 106 3.89 1.68 -6.13
C SER A 106 3.12 2.38 -5.01
N LYS A 107 3.75 2.58 -3.84
CA LYS A 107 3.11 3.26 -2.70
C LYS A 107 3.02 4.77 -2.89
N HIS A 108 3.98 5.39 -3.59
CA HIS A 108 3.81 6.77 -4.06
C HIS A 108 2.62 6.91 -5.01
N ALA A 109 2.47 5.99 -5.98
CA ALA A 109 1.35 6.00 -6.91
C ALA A 109 -0.01 5.90 -6.19
N ILE A 110 -0.14 5.02 -5.21
CA ILE A 110 -1.37 4.90 -4.41
C ILE A 110 -1.63 6.14 -3.56
N SER A 111 -0.60 6.70 -2.92
CA SER A 111 -0.73 7.96 -2.17
C SER A 111 -1.16 9.13 -3.08
N GLY A 112 -0.65 9.21 -4.31
CA GLY A 112 -1.10 10.21 -5.28
C GLY A 112 -2.55 9.97 -5.71
N PHE A 113 -2.90 8.72 -6.01
CA PHE A 113 -4.24 8.32 -6.44
C PHE A 113 -5.31 8.65 -5.39
N ILE A 114 -5.07 8.34 -4.10
CA ILE A 114 -6.01 8.66 -3.01
C ILE A 114 -6.31 10.16 -2.99
N ARG A 115 -5.27 11.01 -3.06
CA ARG A 115 -5.43 12.47 -3.05
C ARG A 115 -6.28 12.96 -4.22
N CYS A 116 -6.08 12.41 -5.42
CA CYS A 116 -6.89 12.76 -6.59
C CYS A 116 -8.38 12.43 -6.41
N MET A 117 -8.72 11.42 -5.61
CA MET A 117 -10.11 11.00 -5.37
C MET A 117 -10.84 11.82 -4.30
N GLY A 118 -10.14 12.70 -3.56
CA GLY A 118 -10.75 13.45 -2.45
C GLY A 118 -11.93 14.33 -2.85
N GLY A 119 -11.95 14.81 -4.10
CA GLY A 119 -13.04 15.63 -4.64
C GLY A 119 -14.38 14.91 -4.80
N LEU A 120 -14.44 13.58 -4.63
CA LEU A 120 -15.68 12.80 -4.75
C LEU A 120 -16.59 12.91 -3.53
N GLU A 121 -16.04 13.22 -2.35
CA GLU A 121 -16.78 13.14 -1.08
C GLU A 121 -17.96 14.13 -1.04
N LYS A 122 -17.69 15.43 -1.23
CA LYS A 122 -18.74 16.47 -1.16
C LYS A 122 -19.87 16.30 -2.18
N PRO A 123 -19.60 16.12 -3.49
CA PRO A 123 -20.67 16.07 -4.48
C PRO A 123 -21.42 14.74 -4.53
N LEU A 124 -20.76 13.62 -4.23
CA LEU A 124 -21.35 12.28 -4.43
C LEU A 124 -21.59 11.53 -3.12
N GLY A 125 -20.88 11.85 -2.03
CA GLY A 125 -20.85 11.02 -0.83
C GLY A 125 -19.90 9.82 -0.94
N ILE A 126 -18.91 9.85 -1.84
CA ILE A 126 -17.89 8.80 -1.93
C ILE A 126 -16.62 9.29 -1.25
N LYS A 127 -16.33 8.78 -0.05
CA LYS A 127 -15.16 9.15 0.73
C LYS A 127 -14.03 8.17 0.46
N VAL A 128 -12.97 8.64 -0.20
CA VAL A 128 -11.77 7.85 -0.48
C VAL A 128 -10.64 8.34 0.42
N THR A 129 -10.14 7.48 1.28
CA THR A 129 -9.03 7.78 2.21
C THR A 129 -8.00 6.66 2.15
N GLY A 130 -6.90 6.79 2.89
CA GLY A 130 -6.05 5.64 3.13
C GLY A 130 -5.20 5.78 4.38
N VAL A 131 -4.60 4.66 4.76
CA VAL A 131 -3.59 4.61 5.82
C VAL A 131 -2.20 4.42 5.22
N ALA A 132 -1.17 4.95 5.87
CA ALA A 132 0.23 4.75 5.52
C ALA A 132 0.95 4.13 6.73
N PRO A 133 0.89 2.80 6.89
CA PRO A 133 1.54 2.13 8.01
C PRO A 133 3.06 2.18 7.92
N GLY A 134 3.67 2.23 9.10
CA GLY A 134 5.07 1.95 9.37
C GLY A 134 5.43 0.47 9.21
N VAL A 135 6.42 0.01 9.96
CA VAL A 135 6.88 -1.39 9.95
C VAL A 135 5.91 -2.23 10.79
N VAL A 136 5.00 -2.95 10.12
CA VAL A 136 3.90 -3.68 10.80
C VAL A 136 4.31 -5.12 11.11
N LYS A 137 4.07 -5.56 12.35
CA LYS A 137 4.31 -6.94 12.81
C LYS A 137 3.28 -7.90 12.22
N THR A 138 3.55 -8.35 11.00
CA THR A 138 2.67 -9.23 10.21
C THR A 138 3.44 -10.47 9.75
N PRO A 139 2.75 -11.56 9.36
CA PRO A 139 3.37 -12.71 8.69
C PRO A 139 4.24 -12.31 7.49
N LEU A 140 3.90 -11.21 6.81
CA LEU A 140 4.68 -10.65 5.72
C LEU A 140 6.16 -10.43 6.08
N PHE A 141 6.43 -10.02 7.33
CA PHE A 141 7.79 -9.92 7.88
C PHE A 141 8.19 -11.19 8.63
N LEU A 142 7.36 -11.65 9.57
CA LEU A 142 7.72 -12.71 10.52
C LEU A 142 7.99 -14.07 9.87
N GLU A 143 7.33 -14.38 8.75
CA GLU A 143 7.47 -15.67 8.05
C GLU A 143 8.43 -15.57 6.85
N ASN A 144 9.10 -14.42 6.66
CA ASN A 144 10.05 -14.20 5.58
C ASN A 144 11.43 -13.80 6.13
N PRO A 145 12.37 -14.76 6.23
CA PRO A 145 13.70 -14.50 6.77
C PRO A 145 14.43 -13.35 6.07
N ASP A 146 14.27 -13.19 4.75
CA ASP A 146 14.93 -12.12 3.99
C ASP A 146 14.43 -10.73 4.34
N LYS A 147 13.18 -10.60 4.78
CA LYS A 147 12.63 -9.32 5.24
C LYS A 147 13.00 -9.03 6.69
N LEU A 148 13.09 -10.05 7.54
CA LEU A 148 13.57 -9.90 8.92
C LEU A 148 14.99 -9.37 8.99
N LYS A 149 15.85 -9.64 7.99
CA LYS A 149 17.20 -9.05 7.91
C LYS A 149 17.22 -7.52 8.01
N SER A 150 16.13 -6.86 7.58
CA SER A 150 16.04 -5.39 7.61
C SER A 150 15.65 -4.82 8.97
N VAL A 151 15.21 -5.66 9.92
CA VAL A 151 14.64 -5.25 11.20
C VAL A 151 15.47 -5.80 12.36
N ASP A 152 15.80 -4.95 13.33
CA ASP A 152 16.34 -5.37 14.61
C ASP A 152 15.16 -5.60 15.58
N GLN A 153 14.89 -6.84 15.97
CA GLN A 153 13.73 -7.16 16.81
C GLN A 153 13.85 -6.65 18.26
N GLU A 154 15.06 -6.28 18.71
CA GLU A 154 15.30 -5.74 20.04
C GLU A 154 15.25 -4.21 20.07
N GLN A 155 15.64 -3.55 18.96
CA GLN A 155 15.70 -2.09 18.86
C GLN A 155 14.49 -1.48 18.13
N ASP A 156 14.00 -2.12 17.07
CA ASP A 156 12.94 -1.57 16.24
C ASP A 156 11.57 -1.75 16.92
N THR A 157 10.81 -0.66 16.96
CA THR A 157 9.43 -0.71 17.43
C THR A 157 8.51 -1.15 16.29
N TRP A 158 7.61 -2.08 16.57
CA TRP A 158 6.62 -2.53 15.60
C TRP A 158 5.32 -1.76 15.71
N VAL A 159 4.72 -1.47 14.55
CA VAL A 159 3.29 -1.15 14.46
C VAL A 159 2.50 -2.45 14.53
N THR A 160 1.38 -2.48 15.23
CA THR A 160 0.51 -3.67 15.28
C THR A 160 -0.54 -3.66 14.17
N PRO A 161 -1.03 -4.83 13.72
CA PRO A 161 -2.17 -4.90 12.82
C PRO A 161 -3.42 -4.18 13.37
N GLU A 162 -3.61 -4.21 14.68
CA GLU A 162 -4.72 -3.55 15.38
C GLU A 162 -4.63 -2.02 15.25
N GLU A 163 -3.45 -1.43 15.43
CA GLU A 163 -3.24 0.02 15.23
C GLU A 163 -3.57 0.45 13.78
N VAL A 164 -3.23 -0.40 12.80
CA VAL A 164 -3.58 -0.16 11.40
C VAL A 164 -5.10 -0.24 11.20
N ALA A 165 -5.76 -1.24 11.79
CA ALA A 165 -7.21 -1.40 11.70
C ALA A 165 -7.96 -0.23 12.38
N GLU A 166 -7.50 0.23 13.53
CA GLU A 166 -8.01 1.42 14.21
C GLU A 166 -7.82 2.68 13.35
N GLY A 167 -6.67 2.83 12.70
CA GLY A 167 -6.42 3.91 11.74
C GLY A 167 -7.38 3.88 10.56
N MET A 168 -7.66 2.70 10.01
CA MET A 168 -8.64 2.51 8.93
C MET A 168 -10.05 2.86 9.40
N LEU A 169 -10.44 2.41 10.60
CA LEU A 169 -11.74 2.75 11.19
C LEU A 169 -11.89 4.25 11.38
N ARG A 170 -10.87 4.90 11.94
CA ARG A 170 -10.84 6.36 12.12
C ARG A 170 -11.02 7.11 10.80
N CYS A 171 -10.41 6.63 9.70
CA CYS A 171 -10.59 7.24 8.38
C CYS A 171 -12.06 7.22 7.93
N MET A 172 -12.83 6.20 8.32
CA MET A 172 -14.25 6.08 7.98
C MET A 172 -15.14 6.93 8.89
N GLU A 173 -14.90 6.89 10.20
CA GLU A 173 -15.80 7.49 11.20
C GLU A 173 -15.52 8.96 11.48
N SER A 174 -14.26 9.41 11.37
CA SER A 174 -13.90 10.75 11.79
C SER A 174 -14.21 11.81 10.72
N GLY A 175 -14.93 12.86 11.14
CA GLY A 175 -15.19 14.04 10.33
C GLY A 175 -13.96 14.91 10.07
N ASP A 176 -12.88 14.74 10.84
CA ASP A 176 -11.64 15.51 10.66
C ASP A 176 -10.73 14.95 9.54
N LEU A 177 -11.04 13.78 8.99
CA LEU A 177 -10.27 13.12 7.93
C LEU A 177 -11.11 13.11 6.63
N PRO A 178 -11.15 14.19 5.84
CA PRO A 178 -11.93 14.23 4.60
C PRO A 178 -11.34 13.29 3.53
N GLY A 179 -12.11 13.07 2.45
CA GLY A 179 -11.62 12.39 1.25
C GLY A 179 -10.29 12.97 0.77
N GLY A 180 -9.40 12.10 0.30
CA GLY A 180 -8.03 12.42 -0.08
C GLY A 180 -7.03 12.35 1.07
N THR A 181 -7.49 12.19 2.31
CA THR A 181 -6.59 12.06 3.47
C THR A 181 -5.82 10.75 3.45
N ILE A 182 -4.53 10.85 3.80
CA ILE A 182 -3.68 9.70 4.11
C ILE A 182 -3.26 9.82 5.57
N LEU A 183 -3.59 8.82 6.37
CA LEU A 183 -3.26 8.76 7.79
C LEU A 183 -2.03 7.85 7.99
N GLU A 184 -0.89 8.46 8.31
CA GLU A 184 0.32 7.75 8.72
C GLU A 184 0.09 7.08 10.08
N ILE A 185 0.44 5.78 10.17
CA ILE A 185 0.26 4.95 11.38
C ILE A 185 1.62 4.44 11.83
N GLY A 186 2.06 4.90 13.00
CA GLY A 186 3.23 4.38 13.71
C GLY A 186 2.80 3.72 15.02
N ALA A 187 3.79 3.25 15.79
CA ALA A 187 3.51 2.63 17.08
C ALA A 187 3.08 3.70 18.09
N GLY A 188 1.82 3.64 18.53
CA GLY A 188 1.18 4.59 19.43
C GLY A 188 0.98 6.00 18.88
N VAL A 189 1.15 6.22 17.57
CA VAL A 189 1.11 7.56 16.98
C VAL A 189 0.47 7.57 15.59
N THR A 190 -0.33 8.60 15.32
CA THR A 190 -0.88 8.83 13.97
C THR A 190 -0.69 10.29 13.53
N ARG A 191 -0.58 10.51 12.22
CA ARG A 191 -0.38 11.84 11.62
C ARG A 191 -1.03 11.92 10.24
N LYS A 192 -1.58 13.07 9.86
CA LYS A 192 -1.99 13.30 8.46
C LYS A 192 -0.74 13.53 7.60
N VAL A 193 -0.65 12.85 6.48
CA VAL A 193 0.41 13.09 5.50
C VAL A 193 0.01 14.26 4.62
N GLU A 194 0.77 15.34 4.71
CA GLU A 194 0.52 16.54 3.92
C GLU A 194 0.83 16.29 2.43
N ALA A 195 0.16 17.04 1.56
CA ALA A 195 0.39 16.93 0.12
C ALA A 195 1.68 17.63 -0.32
N PHE A 196 2.04 18.72 0.38
CA PHE A 196 3.18 19.56 0.06
C PHE A 196 3.91 19.92 1.36
N ASN A 197 5.24 20.02 1.30
CA ASN A 197 6.09 20.33 2.46
C ASN A 197 5.87 19.37 3.64
N ASP A 198 5.51 18.12 3.36
CA ASP A 198 5.39 17.11 4.40
C ASP A 198 6.77 16.81 5.01
N PRO A 199 6.91 16.78 6.35
CA PRO A 199 8.19 16.51 7.02
C PRO A 199 8.68 15.06 6.87
N GLY A 200 7.88 14.17 6.28
CA GLY A 200 8.16 12.75 6.16
C GLY A 200 7.95 11.97 7.47
N PRO A 201 8.11 10.63 7.42
CA PRO A 201 7.76 9.73 8.51
C PRO A 201 8.78 9.69 9.67
N PHE A 202 9.97 10.27 9.49
CA PHE A 202 11.11 10.08 10.40
C PHE A 202 10.89 10.63 11.83
N GLY A 203 11.59 10.01 12.79
CA GLY A 203 11.63 10.44 14.19
C GLY A 203 10.45 9.99 15.05
N ARG A 204 9.62 9.05 14.55
CA ARG A 204 8.46 8.50 15.27
C ARG A 204 8.58 6.98 15.43
N PRO A 205 8.07 6.39 16.53
CA PRO A 205 8.11 4.94 16.74
C PRO A 205 7.40 4.17 15.61
N GLY A 206 8.01 3.06 15.17
CA GLY A 206 7.46 2.22 14.09
C GLY A 206 7.72 2.73 12.67
N MET A 207 8.46 3.84 12.49
CA MET A 207 8.63 4.49 11.18
C MET A 207 9.96 4.17 10.47
N SER A 208 10.81 3.33 11.06
CA SER A 208 12.12 2.98 10.52
C SER A 208 12.46 1.53 10.84
N SER A 209 13.42 0.99 10.08
CA SER A 209 14.05 -0.31 10.37
C SER A 209 15.55 -0.11 10.45
N SER A 210 16.17 -0.55 11.54
CA SER A 210 17.57 -0.23 11.87
C SER A 210 18.58 -0.89 10.93
N ASN A 211 18.23 -2.03 10.34
CA ASN A 211 19.13 -2.84 9.51
C ASN A 211 18.88 -2.70 8.01
N MET A 212 18.27 -1.60 7.56
CA MET A 212 17.99 -1.39 6.14
C MET A 212 19.27 -1.38 5.27
N GLN A 213 20.41 -0.99 5.83
CA GLN A 213 21.70 -1.01 5.13
C GLN A 213 22.07 -2.41 4.64
N VAL A 214 21.72 -3.47 5.39
CA VAL A 214 21.98 -4.87 4.98
C VAL A 214 21.33 -5.17 3.61
N LYS A 215 20.11 -4.70 3.39
CA LYS A 215 19.40 -4.90 2.12
C LYS A 215 19.98 -4.05 0.99
N ILE A 216 20.56 -2.89 1.32
CA ILE A 216 21.24 -2.03 0.35
C ILE A 216 22.55 -2.70 -0.10
N ASP A 217 23.30 -3.28 0.83
CA ASP A 217 24.55 -3.98 0.53
C ASP A 217 24.28 -5.23 -0.35
N GLU A 218 23.20 -5.99 -0.06
CA GLU A 218 22.74 -7.11 -0.92
C GLU A 218 22.50 -6.66 -2.37
N VAL A 219 21.94 -5.46 -2.60
CA VAL A 219 21.76 -4.92 -3.97
C VAL A 219 23.10 -4.72 -4.67
N PHE A 220 24.09 -4.15 -3.98
CA PHE A 220 25.41 -3.94 -4.57
C PHE A 220 26.15 -5.26 -4.83
N GLU A 221 25.96 -6.27 -3.98
CA GLU A 221 26.47 -7.62 -4.23
C GLU A 221 25.88 -8.23 -5.51
N TRP A 222 24.56 -8.12 -5.71
CA TRP A 222 23.92 -8.61 -6.95
C TRP A 222 24.40 -7.89 -8.20
N LEU A 223 24.52 -6.55 -8.13
CA LEU A 223 25.02 -5.73 -9.23
C LEU A 223 26.50 -6.02 -9.56
N GLY A 224 27.26 -6.54 -8.60
CA GLY A 224 28.65 -6.94 -8.79
C GLY A 224 28.82 -8.28 -9.51
N GLN A 225 27.76 -9.07 -9.69
CA GLN A 225 27.82 -10.36 -10.36
C GLN A 225 28.05 -10.21 -11.88
N GLU A 226 28.93 -11.02 -12.44
CA GLU A 226 29.19 -11.01 -13.88
C GLU A 226 27.92 -11.37 -14.66
N GLY A 227 27.59 -10.56 -15.66
CA GLY A 227 26.42 -10.79 -16.51
C GLY A 227 25.08 -10.37 -15.90
N TRP A 228 25.05 -9.65 -14.77
CA TRP A 228 23.80 -9.15 -14.19
C TRP A 228 22.90 -8.46 -15.23
N GLY A 229 21.63 -8.84 -15.27
CA GLY A 229 20.63 -8.31 -16.19
C GLY A 229 20.74 -8.77 -17.64
N LYS A 230 21.69 -9.66 -17.98
CA LYS A 230 21.77 -10.29 -19.29
C LYS A 230 21.22 -11.72 -19.18
N PRO A 231 20.19 -12.11 -19.95
CA PRO A 231 19.82 -13.51 -20.10
C PRO A 231 21.06 -14.30 -20.53
N GLY A 232 21.29 -15.46 -19.91
CA GLY A 232 22.56 -16.20 -19.97
C GLY A 232 23.27 -16.16 -21.33
N MET A 233 24.57 -15.83 -21.30
CA MET A 233 25.48 -16.17 -22.39
C MET A 233 25.59 -17.68 -22.57
#